data_AF-A0A959UF55-F1
#
_entry.id   AF-A0A959UF55-F1
#
_cell.length_a   1.000
_cell.length_b   1.000
_cell.length_c   1.000
_cell.angle_alpha   90.00
_cell.angle_beta   90.00
_cell.angle_gamma   90.00
#
_symmetry.space_group_name_H-M   'P 1'
#
loop_
_entity.id
_entity.type
_entity.pdbx_description
1 polymer ?
#
loop_
_entity_poly.entity_id
_entity_poly.type
_entity_poly.pdbx_seq_one_letter_code
_entity_poly.pdbx_strand_id
1 'polypeptide(L)'
;TSVNLSIVDMESGRILLDDKLENIILVNFTKREKEILLKIKEGSSSLSIAEELNCSRHTVDKHRRNMLQKTRCKNTLELINYSIRYGII
;
A
#
# COMPACT_ATOMS: atom_id res chain seq x y z
N THR A 1 -21.37 15.42 26.02
CA THR A 1 -21.93 15.52 24.66
C THR A 1 -20.98 14.87 23.70
N SER A 2 -21.52 14.05 22.80
CA SER A 2 -20.84 13.16 21.83
C SER A 2 -20.36 11.83 22.40
N VAL A 3 -21.22 10.83 22.22
CA VAL A 3 -20.98 9.41 22.45
C VAL A 3 -19.98 8.94 21.40
N ASN A 4 -18.90 8.29 21.82
CA ASN A 4 -18.00 7.58 20.91
C ASN A 4 -18.73 6.28 20.51
N LEU A 5 -19.50 6.33 19.44
CA LEU A 5 -20.30 5.20 18.96
C LEU A 5 -19.43 4.31 18.08
N SER A 6 -18.59 3.49 18.71
CA SER A 6 -17.94 2.35 18.07
C SER A 6 -19.01 1.30 17.76
N ILE A 7 -19.61 1.37 16.56
CA ILE A 7 -20.43 0.27 16.04
C ILE A 7 -19.45 -0.81 15.56
N VAL A 8 -19.35 -1.86 16.37
CA VAL A 8 -18.62 -3.09 16.03
C VAL A 8 -19.56 -3.95 15.22
N ASP A 9 -19.19 -4.29 13.99
CA ASP A 9 -19.85 -5.33 13.21
C ASP A 9 -19.60 -6.69 13.91
N MET A 10 -20.67 -7.27 14.47
CA MET A 10 -20.58 -8.49 15.29
C MET A 10 -20.35 -9.77 14.45
N GLU A 11 -20.60 -9.73 13.14
CA GLU A 11 -20.37 -10.87 12.24
C GLU A 11 -18.91 -10.93 11.76
N SER A 12 -18.27 -9.78 11.62
CA SER A 12 -16.93 -9.64 11.03
C SER A 12 -15.85 -9.21 12.03
N GLY A 13 -16.23 -8.73 13.22
CA GLY A 13 -15.33 -8.17 14.22
C GLY A 13 -14.68 -6.84 13.82
N ARG A 14 -15.25 -6.13 12.84
CA ARG A 14 -14.66 -4.88 12.31
C ARG A 14 -15.34 -3.65 12.92
N ILE A 15 -14.55 -2.63 13.22
CA ILE A 15 -15.01 -1.32 13.67
C ILE A 15 -15.31 -0.49 12.41
N LEU A 16 -16.54 0.00 12.26
CA LEU A 16 -16.89 0.98 11.23
C LEU A 16 -16.39 2.35 11.71
N LEU A 17 -15.28 2.82 11.13
CA LEU A 17 -14.71 4.16 11.36
C LEU A 17 -15.13 5.06 10.20
N ASP A 18 -15.52 6.31 10.51
CA ASP A 18 -15.83 7.43 9.60
C ASP A 18 -15.28 7.27 8.17
N ASP A 19 -16.06 7.53 7.12
CA ASP A 19 -15.68 7.39 5.68
C ASP A 19 -14.35 8.08 5.31
N LYS A 20 -13.93 9.08 6.10
CA LYS A 20 -12.65 9.78 5.99
C LYS A 20 -11.44 8.94 6.46
N LEU A 21 -11.66 8.03 7.41
CA LEU A 21 -10.72 7.03 7.95
C LEU A 21 -10.76 5.71 7.16
N GLU A 22 -11.85 5.36 6.48
CA GLU A 22 -11.90 4.14 5.65
C GLU A 22 -10.86 4.13 4.52
N ASN A 23 -10.54 5.30 3.95
CA ASN A 23 -9.51 5.43 2.92
C ASN A 23 -8.07 5.23 3.46
N ILE A 24 -7.89 5.20 4.78
CA ILE A 24 -6.58 5.16 5.44
C ILE A 24 -6.15 3.72 5.78
N ILE A 25 -7.10 2.78 5.92
CA ILE A 25 -6.82 1.45 6.51
C ILE A 25 -6.82 0.32 5.45
N LEU A 26 -7.30 0.55 4.22
CA LEU A 26 -7.61 -0.54 3.27
C LEU A 26 -6.80 -0.58 1.98
N VAL A 27 -5.64 0.09 1.87
CA VAL A 27 -4.79 -0.12 0.68
C VAL A 27 -4.13 -1.50 0.77
N ASN A 28 -4.84 -2.52 0.27
CA ASN A 28 -4.36 -3.88 0.21
C ASN A 28 -3.48 -4.07 -1.02
N PHE A 29 -2.17 -4.03 -0.82
CA PHE A 29 -1.22 -4.45 -1.85
C PHE A 29 -1.24 -5.96 -2.03
N THR A 30 -1.22 -6.38 -3.28
CA THR A 30 -0.98 -7.78 -3.66
C THR A 30 0.39 -8.21 -3.13
N LYS A 31 0.59 -9.53 -2.95
CA LYS A 31 1.89 -10.09 -2.54
C LYS A 31 3.03 -9.56 -3.40
N ARG A 32 2.79 -9.51 -4.71
CA ARG A 32 3.75 -9.01 -5.70
C ARG A 32 4.08 -7.52 -5.55
N GLU A 33 3.07 -6.69 -5.30
CA GLU A 33 3.28 -5.26 -5.03
C GLU A 33 4.10 -5.05 -3.75
N LYS A 34 3.87 -5.84 -2.70
CA LYS A 34 4.67 -5.79 -1.46
C LYS A 34 6.12 -6.20 -1.68
N GLU A 35 6.38 -7.26 -2.44
CA GLU A 35 7.74 -7.67 -2.83
C GLU A 35 8.48 -6.53 -3.55
N ILE A 36 7.84 -5.95 -4.57
CA ILE A 36 8.42 -4.85 -5.34
C ILE A 36 8.67 -3.64 -4.42
N LEU A 37 7.73 -3.31 -3.55
CA LEU A 37 7.82 -2.19 -2.62
C LEU A 37 8.97 -2.37 -1.60
N LEU A 38 9.19 -3.59 -1.10
CA LEU A 38 10.32 -3.91 -0.22
C LEU A 38 11.65 -3.67 -0.94
N LYS A 39 11.78 -4.14 -2.18
CA LYS A 39 12.99 -3.93 -2.99
C LYS A 39 13.23 -2.45 -3.33
N ILE A 40 12.15 -1.71 -3.56
CA ILE A 40 12.22 -0.26 -3.73
C ILE A 40 12.73 0.43 -2.46
N LYS A 41 12.26 0.00 -1.27
CA LYS A 41 12.74 0.51 0.03
C LYS A 41 14.23 0.23 0.23
N GLU A 42 14.72 -0.91 -0.24
CA GLU A 42 16.14 -1.30 -0.23
C GLU A 42 17.01 -0.50 -1.22
N GLY A 43 16.40 0.32 -2.09
CA GLY A 43 17.11 1.13 -3.08
C GLY A 43 17.37 0.43 -4.41
N SER A 44 16.76 -0.74 -4.66
CA SER A 44 16.95 -1.49 -5.90
C SER A 44 16.34 -0.75 -7.11
N SER A 45 17.06 -0.80 -8.24
CA SER A 45 16.60 -0.21 -9.50
C SER A 45 15.47 -1.06 -10.12
N SER A 46 14.63 -0.47 -10.96
CA SER A 46 13.55 -1.20 -11.64
C SER A 46 14.04 -2.33 -12.55
N LEU A 47 15.29 -2.26 -13.03
CA LEU A 47 15.95 -3.33 -13.78
C LEU A 47 16.35 -4.48 -12.86
N SER A 48 17.04 -4.19 -11.76
CA SER A 48 17.46 -5.21 -10.79
C SER A 48 16.25 -5.92 -10.15
N ILE A 49 15.19 -5.17 -9.83
CA ILE A 49 13.93 -5.75 -9.34
C ILE A 49 13.32 -6.68 -10.39
N ALA A 50 13.35 -6.29 -11.67
CA ALA A 50 12.80 -7.09 -12.75
C ALA A 50 13.56 -8.43 -12.91
N GLU A 51 14.89 -8.39 -12.83
CA GLU A 51 15.75 -9.57 -12.87
C GLU A 51 15.50 -10.51 -11.69
N GLU A 52 15.54 -9.99 -10.45
CA GLU A 52 15.36 -10.80 -9.24
C GLU A 52 13.98 -11.46 -9.19
N LEU A 53 12.97 -10.72 -9.66
CA LEU A 53 11.60 -11.17 -9.63
C LEU A 53 11.19 -11.94 -10.91
N ASN A 54 12.10 -12.18 -11.85
CA ASN A 54 11.83 -12.84 -13.14
C ASN A 54 10.65 -12.21 -13.91
N CYS A 55 10.63 -10.88 -14.01
CA CYS A 55 9.63 -10.15 -14.80
C CYS A 55 10.27 -9.06 -15.67
N SER A 56 9.48 -8.39 -16.50
CA SER A 56 10.00 -7.27 -17.30
C SER A 56 10.05 -5.97 -16.48
N ARG A 57 10.98 -5.06 -16.81
CA ARG A 57 11.00 -3.70 -16.25
C ARG A 57 9.65 -3.00 -16.38
N HIS A 58 8.97 -3.16 -17.51
CA HIS A 58 7.63 -2.60 -17.75
C HIS A 58 6.59 -3.16 -16.78
N THR A 59 6.70 -4.44 -16.40
CA THR A 59 5.84 -5.06 -15.39
C THR A 59 6.06 -4.41 -14.01
N VAL A 60 7.31 -4.19 -13.61
CA VAL A 60 7.65 -3.49 -12.36
C VAL A 60 7.08 -2.06 -12.37
N ASP A 61 7.27 -1.32 -13.47
CA ASP A 61 6.75 0.04 -13.61
C ASP A 61 5.21 0.09 -13.59
N LYS A 62 4.54 -0.93 -14.15
CA LYS A 62 3.09 -1.09 -14.06
C LYS A 62 2.64 -1.28 -12.61
N HIS A 63 3.28 -2.17 -11.86
CA HIS A 63 2.99 -2.36 -10.43
C HIS A 63 3.22 -1.09 -9.62
N ARG A 64 4.33 -0.37 -9.86
CA ARG A 64 4.62 0.93 -9.21
C ARG A 64 3.51 1.94 -9.48
N ARG A 65 3.08 2.09 -10.73
CA ARG A 65 1.99 2.99 -11.10
C ARG A 65 0.68 2.62 -10.42
N ASN A 66 0.36 1.33 -10.35
CA ASN A 66 -0.83 0.84 -9.65
C ASN A 66 -0.78 1.16 -8.15
N MET A 67 0.37 0.95 -7.49
CA MET A 67 0.54 1.29 -6.08
C MET A 67 0.39 2.79 -5.81
N LEU A 68 0.98 3.64 -6.67
CA LEU A 68 0.84 5.10 -6.59
C LEU A 68 -0.62 5.53 -6.76
N GLN A 69 -1.34 4.95 -7.72
CA GLN A 69 -2.76 5.24 -7.92
C GLN A 69 -3.62 4.80 -6.72
N LYS A 70 -3.37 3.60 -6.19
CA LYS A 70 -4.08 3.06 -5.02
C LYS A 70 -3.89 3.92 -3.77
N THR A 71 -2.69 4.48 -3.57
CA THR A 71 -2.34 5.31 -2.41
C THR A 71 -2.51 6.81 -2.65
N ARG A 72 -2.82 7.21 -3.89
CA ARG A 72 -2.81 8.62 -4.37
C ARG A 72 -1.48 9.35 -4.11
N CYS A 73 -0.38 8.60 -3.99
CA CYS A 73 0.96 9.16 -3.87
C CYS A 73 1.46 9.64 -5.24
N LYS A 74 2.21 10.74 -5.25
CA LYS A 74 2.72 11.36 -6.49
C LYS A 74 4.03 10.74 -6.96
N ASN A 75 4.82 10.22 -6.03
CA ASN A 75 6.14 9.67 -6.32
C ASN A 75 6.46 8.45 -5.43
N THR A 76 7.52 7.75 -5.79
CA THR A 76 7.94 6.53 -5.08
C THR A 76 8.39 6.80 -3.65
N LEU A 77 8.96 7.98 -3.36
CA LEU A 77 9.37 8.34 -2.01
C LEU A 77 8.16 8.51 -1.08
N GLU A 78 7.11 9.20 -1.56
CA GLU A 78 5.82 9.32 -0.88
C GLU A 78 5.19 7.95 -0.65
N LEU A 79 5.26 7.05 -1.65
CA LEU A 79 4.78 5.68 -1.51
C LEU A 79 5.52 4.90 -0.40
N ILE A 80 6.84 5.03 -0.31
CA ILE A 80 7.64 4.39 0.75
C ILE A 80 7.23 4.97 2.11
N ASN A 81 7.20 6.28 2.24
CA ASN A 81 6.83 6.97 3.48
C ASN A 81 5.40 6.62 3.93
N TYR A 82 4.46 6.58 2.99
CA TYR A 82 3.10 6.10 3.22
C TYR A 82 3.13 4.67 3.78
N SER A 83 3.88 3.78 3.12
CA SER A 83 3.92 2.37 3.50
C SER A 83 4.52 2.14 4.88
N ILE A 84 5.55 2.91 5.28
CA ILE A 84 6.13 2.87 6.62
C ILE A 84 5.15 3.44 7.66
N ARG A 85 4.54 4.59 7.37
CA ARG A 85 3.61 5.26 8.28
C ARG A 85 2.40 4.39 8.64
N TYR A 86 1.94 3.58 7.69
CA TYR A 86 0.76 2.72 7.84
C TYR A 86 1.11 1.25 8.13
N GLY A 87 2.39 0.91 8.36
CA GLY A 87 2.80 -0.45 8.73
C GLY A 87 2.58 -1.50 7.63
N ILE A 88 2.64 -1.08 6.36
CA ILE A 88 2.53 -1.97 5.20
C ILE A 88 3.85 -2.73 4.98
N ILE A 89 5.00 -2.12 5.32
CA ILE A 89 6.39 -2.63 5.21
C ILE A 89 7.27 -2.12 6.36
#